data_AF-A0A1Z8WW23-F1
#
_entry.id   AF-A0A1Z8WW23-F1
#
_cell.length_a   1.000
_cell.length_b   1.000
_cell.length_c   1.000
_cell.angle_alpha   90.00
_cell.angle_beta   90.00
_cell.angle_gamma   90.00
#
_symmetry.space_group_name_H-M   'P 1'
#
loop_
_entity.id
_entity.type
_entity.pdbx_description
1 polymer ?
#
loop_
_entity_poly.entity_id
_entity_poly.type
_entity_poly.pdbx_seq_one_letter_code
_entity_poly.pdbx_strand_id
1 'polypeptide(L)'
;MSKLILIRHAKSDWSGNVNDLRRGLNRRGYNSCRVISKELKKRIDKPDLFLISPALRAQLTYENIFLNWDNKDNLLSIEEDLYHALIVQIKKNLTSKV
;
A
#
# COMPACT_ATOMS: atom_id res chain seq x y z
N MET A 1 -22.52 2.94 2.34
CA MET A 1 -22.04 1.78 1.56
C MET A 1 -20.52 1.78 1.63
N SER A 2 -19.91 0.70 2.11
CA SER A 2 -18.45 0.63 2.27
C SER A 2 -17.77 0.41 0.92
N LYS A 3 -16.63 1.05 0.68
CA LYS A 3 -15.79 0.87 -0.51
C LYS A 3 -14.49 0.19 -0.10
N LEU A 4 -14.13 -0.91 -0.78
CA LEU A 4 -12.84 -1.58 -0.60
C LEU A 4 -11.97 -1.33 -1.83
N ILE A 5 -10.74 -0.87 -1.60
CA ILE A 5 -9.75 -0.64 -2.64
C ILE A 5 -8.57 -1.57 -2.39
N LEU A 6 -8.26 -2.44 -3.36
CA LEU A 6 -7.14 -3.37 -3.28
C LEU A 6 -6.01 -2.88 -4.19
N ILE A 7 -4.84 -2.64 -3.59
CA ILE A 7 -3.65 -2.20 -4.32
C ILE A 7 -2.52 -3.18 -4.04
N ARG A 8 -1.96 -3.75 -5.11
CA ARG A 8 -0.70 -4.47 -5.04
C ARG A 8 0.46 -3.47 -4.98
N HIS A 9 1.48 -3.77 -4.17
CA HIS A 9 2.71 -2.97 -4.15
C HIS A 9 3.32 -2.82 -5.56
N ALA A 10 3.96 -1.67 -5.81
CA ALA A 10 4.65 -1.40 -7.07
C ALA A 10 5.91 -2.27 -7.22
N LYS A 11 6.56 -2.16 -8.39
CA LYS A 11 7.68 -3.03 -8.76
C LYS A 11 8.87 -2.86 -7.80
N SER A 12 9.28 -3.94 -7.16
CA SER A 12 10.39 -3.97 -6.21
C SER A 12 11.77 -3.91 -6.87
N ASP A 13 12.77 -3.48 -6.12
CA ASP A 13 14.18 -3.58 -6.49
C ASP A 13 14.78 -4.93 -6.09
N TRP A 14 15.57 -5.49 -7.00
CA TRP A 14 16.25 -6.79 -6.88
C TRP A 14 17.77 -6.68 -7.07
N SER A 15 18.29 -5.47 -7.27
CA SER A 15 19.71 -5.24 -7.59
C SER A 15 20.67 -5.45 -6.41
N GLY A 16 20.17 -5.56 -5.17
CA GLY A 16 20.98 -5.73 -3.97
C GLY A 16 20.70 -7.02 -3.20
N ASN A 17 21.66 -7.44 -2.38
CA ASN A 17 21.51 -8.56 -1.45
C ASN A 17 20.86 -8.11 -0.14
N VAL A 18 19.57 -7.77 -0.21
CA VAL A 18 18.77 -7.36 0.96
C VAL A 18 17.66 -8.37 1.23
N ASN A 19 17.29 -8.52 2.50
CA ASN A 19 16.15 -9.34 2.92
C ASN A 19 14.87 -8.92 2.17
N ASP A 20 13.99 -9.86 1.81
CA ASP A 20 12.78 -9.56 1.05
C ASP A 20 11.93 -8.45 1.69
N LEU A 21 11.75 -8.51 3.00
CA LEU A 21 10.94 -7.54 3.73
C LEU A 21 11.50 -6.13 3.61
N ARG A 22 12.83 -6.00 3.43
CA ARG A 22 13.55 -4.74 3.27
C ARG A 22 13.72 -4.33 1.80
N ARG A 23 13.25 -5.12 0.83
CA ARG A 23 13.30 -4.71 -0.59
C ARG A 23 12.41 -3.49 -0.83
N GLY A 24 13.01 -2.42 -1.32
CA GLY A 24 12.31 -1.20 -1.73
C GLY A 24 11.74 -1.27 -3.13
N LEU A 25 11.40 -0.12 -3.69
CA LEU A 25 10.94 0.03 -5.08
C LEU A 25 12.12 0.31 -6.02
N ASN A 26 12.03 -0.15 -7.26
CA ASN A 26 12.96 0.28 -8.31
C ASN A 26 12.43 1.54 -9.03
N ARG A 27 13.24 2.10 -9.94
CA ARG A 27 12.87 3.29 -10.74
C ARG A 27 11.52 3.14 -11.46
N ARG A 28 11.20 1.96 -11.99
CA ARG A 28 9.89 1.71 -12.62
C ARG A 28 8.76 1.71 -11.61
N GLY A 29 8.98 1.14 -10.42
CA GLY A 29 8.03 1.16 -9.32
C GLY A 29 7.64 2.59 -8.92
N TYR A 30 8.63 3.45 -8.68
CA TYR A 30 8.38 4.87 -8.37
C TYR A 30 7.61 5.60 -9.48
N ASN A 31 7.99 5.38 -10.75
CA ASN A 31 7.27 5.97 -11.88
C ASN A 31 5.81 5.50 -11.94
N SER A 32 5.55 4.21 -11.70
CA SER A 32 4.19 3.68 -11.64
C SER A 32 3.38 4.31 -10.51
N CYS A 33 3.96 4.46 -9.31
CA CYS A 33 3.28 5.12 -8.19
C CYS A 33 2.89 6.56 -8.55
N ARG A 34 3.78 7.32 -9.21
CA ARG A 34 3.50 8.71 -9.64
C ARG A 34 2.31 8.78 -10.61
N VAL A 35 2.27 7.90 -11.60
CA VAL A 35 1.17 7.83 -12.58
C VAL A 35 -0.14 7.45 -11.90
N ILE A 36 -0.11 6.39 -11.07
CA ILE A 36 -1.29 5.93 -10.33
C ILE A 36 -1.79 7.02 -9.39
N SER A 37 -0.92 7.68 -8.64
CA SER A 37 -1.29 8.80 -7.77
C SER A 37 -2.08 9.85 -8.54
N LYS A 38 -1.54 10.36 -9.65
CA LYS A 38 -2.19 11.41 -10.44
C LYS A 38 -3.60 11.04 -10.92
N GLU A 39 -3.82 9.79 -11.29
CA GLU A 39 -5.11 9.33 -11.83
C GLU A 39 -6.09 8.87 -10.75
N LEU A 40 -5.61 8.19 -9.71
CA LEU A 40 -6.43 7.63 -8.64
C LEU A 40 -7.14 8.74 -7.87
N LYS A 41 -6.43 9.85 -7.57
CA LYS A 41 -7.00 11.00 -6.84
C LYS A 41 -8.19 11.67 -7.52
N LYS A 42 -8.35 11.49 -8.84
CA LYS A 42 -9.47 12.04 -9.61
C LYS A 42 -10.69 11.13 -9.62
N ARG A 43 -10.51 9.86 -9.24
CA ARG A 43 -11.48 8.78 -9.44
C ARG A 43 -12.08 8.26 -8.15
N ILE A 44 -11.38 8.43 -7.04
CA ILE A 44 -11.83 7.98 -5.73
C ILE A 44 -11.71 9.07 -4.70
N ASP A 45 -12.62 9.01 -3.73
CA ASP A 45 -12.50 9.73 -2.48
C ASP A 45 -11.30 9.20 -1.68
N LYS A 46 -10.81 10.02 -0.77
CA LYS A 46 -9.73 9.62 0.16
C LYS A 46 -10.25 8.50 1.09
N PRO A 47 -9.58 7.33 1.17
CA PRO A 47 -9.91 6.26 2.10
C PRO A 47 -9.72 6.67 3.56
N ASP A 48 -10.61 6.18 4.43
CA ASP A 48 -10.57 6.44 5.87
C ASP A 48 -9.55 5.56 6.62
N LEU A 49 -9.30 4.34 6.08
CA LEU A 49 -8.44 3.32 6.67
C LEU A 49 -7.48 2.74 5.62
N PHE A 50 -6.21 2.63 5.99
CA PHE A 50 -5.17 1.97 5.21
C PHE A 50 -4.58 0.80 6.00
N LEU A 51 -4.70 -0.40 5.45
CA LEU A 51 -4.05 -1.61 5.96
C LEU A 51 -2.91 -1.98 5.03
N ILE A 52 -1.68 -2.01 5.54
CA ILE A 52 -0.47 -2.13 4.72
C ILE A 52 0.40 -3.29 5.22
N SER A 53 0.92 -4.08 4.28
CA SER A 53 1.94 -5.08 4.59
C SER A 53 3.22 -4.44 5.16
N PRO A 54 3.93 -5.10 6.10
CA PRO A 54 5.18 -4.59 6.66
C PRO A 54 6.32 -4.49 5.64
N ALA A 55 6.20 -5.11 4.46
CA ALA A 55 7.24 -5.05 3.43
C ALA A 55 7.51 -3.60 2.97
N LEU A 56 8.78 -3.20 2.92
CA LEU A 56 9.19 -1.83 2.59
C LEU A 56 8.60 -1.35 1.26
N ARG A 57 8.60 -2.19 0.22
CA ARG A 57 7.95 -1.90 -1.06
C ARG A 57 6.46 -1.55 -0.96
N ALA A 58 5.71 -2.16 -0.02
CA ALA A 58 4.29 -1.86 0.18
C ALA A 58 4.11 -0.49 0.84
N GLN A 59 4.89 -0.22 1.89
CA GLN A 59 4.91 1.08 2.57
C GLN A 59 5.30 2.21 1.61
N LEU A 60 6.40 2.05 0.86
CA LEU A 60 6.82 3.01 -0.16
C LEU A 60 5.77 3.18 -1.27
N THR A 61 5.03 2.13 -1.62
CA THR A 61 3.93 2.26 -2.60
C THR A 61 2.81 3.14 -2.05
N TYR A 62 2.39 2.90 -0.80
CA TYR A 62 1.40 3.74 -0.12
C TYR A 62 1.87 5.19 -0.06
N GLU A 63 3.08 5.43 0.44
CA GLU A 63 3.66 6.77 0.53
C GLU A 63 3.64 7.43 -0.85
N ASN A 64 4.20 6.80 -1.88
CA ASN A 64 4.32 7.45 -3.19
C ASN A 64 2.96 7.65 -3.91
N ILE A 65 1.93 6.87 -3.59
CA ILE A 65 0.59 7.09 -4.16
C ILE A 65 -0.17 8.16 -3.36
N PHE A 66 -0.02 8.19 -2.04
CA PHE A 66 -0.91 8.93 -1.15
C PHE A 66 -0.25 10.09 -0.37
N LEU A 67 1.06 10.33 -0.51
CA LEU A 67 1.81 11.36 0.24
C LEU A 67 1.13 12.74 0.24
N ASN A 68 0.57 13.13 -0.91
CA ASN A 68 -0.09 14.44 -1.08
C ASN A 68 -1.62 14.34 -1.01
N TRP A 69 -2.18 13.37 -0.28
CA TRP A 69 -3.60 13.34 0.04
C TRP A 69 -3.81 14.07 1.36
N ASP A 70 -4.05 15.37 1.24
CA ASP A 70 -4.43 16.37 2.27
C ASP A 70 -4.42 15.86 3.72
N ASN A 71 -3.56 16.47 4.53
CA ASN A 71 -3.12 16.22 5.92
C ASN A 71 -4.17 15.91 7.01
N LYS A 72 -5.23 15.16 6.70
CA LYS A 72 -6.19 14.63 7.68
C LYS A 72 -5.75 13.27 8.20
N ASP A 73 -6.04 13.06 9.48
CA ASP A 73 -5.77 11.88 10.32
C ASP A 73 -6.36 10.59 9.75
N ASN A 74 -5.76 10.05 8.69
CA ASN A 74 -6.13 8.72 8.24
C ASN A 74 -5.65 7.68 9.24
N LEU A 75 -6.46 6.66 9.48
CA LEU A 75 -5.99 5.53 10.25
C LEU A 75 -5.09 4.67 9.37
N LEU A 76 -3.80 4.65 9.71
CA LEU A 76 -2.78 3.82 9.06
C LEU A 76 -2.44 2.66 9.99
N SER A 77 -2.54 1.42 9.50
CA SER A 77 -2.13 0.24 10.24
C SER A 77 -1.20 -0.63 9.41
N ILE A 78 -0.03 -0.94 9.96
CA ILE A 78 0.87 -1.93 9.41
C ILE A 78 0.46 -3.29 9.97
N GLU A 79 0.08 -4.20 9.09
CA GLU A 79 -0.47 -5.51 9.45
C GLU A 79 0.50 -6.62 9.02
N GLU A 80 1.17 -7.24 9.99
CA GLU A 80 2.17 -8.29 9.75
C GLU A 80 1.60 -9.45 8.92
N ASP A 81 0.34 -9.83 9.21
CA ASP A 81 -0.41 -10.89 8.51
C ASP A 81 -0.69 -10.57 7.03
N LEU A 82 -0.41 -9.35 6.55
CA LEU A 82 -0.51 -8.99 5.13
C LEU A 82 0.77 -9.30 4.33
N TYR A 83 1.89 -9.67 4.98
CA TYR A 83 3.06 -10.18 4.29
C TYR A 83 2.92 -11.68 4.02
N HIS A 84 3.05 -12.09 2.76
CA HIS A 84 2.82 -13.48 2.32
C HIS A 84 1.41 -14.01 2.67
N ALA A 85 0.44 -13.11 2.73
CA ALA A 85 -0.90 -13.40 3.18
C ALA A 85 -1.66 -14.36 2.26
N LEU A 86 -2.36 -15.31 2.88
CA LEU A 86 -3.46 -16.04 2.28
C LEU A 86 -4.73 -15.20 2.31
N ILE A 87 -5.69 -15.56 1.46
CA ILE A 87 -6.98 -14.84 1.38
C ILE A 87 -7.72 -14.80 2.73
N VAL A 88 -7.56 -15.84 3.57
CA VAL A 88 -8.16 -15.92 4.90
C VAL A 88 -7.59 -14.83 5.82
N GLN A 89 -6.28 -14.58 5.77
CA GLN A 89 -5.63 -13.53 6.55
C GLN A 89 -6.07 -12.14 6.10
N ILE A 90 -6.19 -11.92 4.77
CA ILE A 90 -6.71 -10.64 4.24
C ILE A 90 -8.14 -10.40 4.75
N LYS A 91 -9.03 -11.39 4.66
CA LYS A 91 -10.40 -11.28 5.16
C LYS A 91 -10.45 -10.98 6.65
N LYS A 92 -9.68 -11.70 7.47
CA LYS A 92 -9.59 -11.51 8.92
C LYS A 92 -9.22 -10.06 9.27
N ASN A 93 -8.19 -9.51 8.61
CA ASN A 93 -7.73 -8.14 8.84
C ASN A 93 -8.77 -7.09 8.45
N LEU A 94 -9.55 -7.33 7.39
CA LEU A 94 -10.64 -6.42 7.01
C LEU A 94 -11.77 -6.44 8.04
N THR A 95 -12.19 -7.63 8.48
CA THR A 95 -13.31 -7.80 9.42
C THR A 95 -13.02 -7.35 10.84
N SER A 96 -11.76 -7.24 11.25
CA SER A 96 -11.39 -6.81 12.60
C SER A 96 -11.32 -5.29 12.76
N LYS A 97 -11.40 -4.53 11.66
CA LYS A 97 -11.16 -3.07 11.63
C LYS A 97 -12.34 -2.27 11.09
N VAL A 98 -13.37 -2.94 10.57
CA VAL A 98 -14.61 -2.38 10.02
C VAL A 98 -15.78 -3.08 10.69
#